data_AF-W1NXI5-F1
#
_entry.id   AF-W1NXI5-F1
#
_cell.length_a   1.000
_cell.length_b   1.000
_cell.length_c   1.000
_cell.angle_alpha   90.00
_cell.angle_beta   90.00
_cell.angle_gamma   90.00
#
_symmetry.space_group_name_H-M   'P 1'
#
loop_
_entity.id
_entity.type
_entity.pdbx_description
1 polymer ?
#
loop_
_entity_poly.entity_id
_entity_poly.type
_entity_poly.pdbx_seq_one_letter_code
_entity_poly.pdbx_strand_id
1 'polypeptide(L)'
;MGVDEESGRGKGEEVVVIHEEEKIEEATKEEKEELLQQEDGKKTSKKRVATLDAFRGLTIVVMILVDDAGGAYEQILDHSPWNGCRLADFVMPFFLFIVGVAIALALKKIPKVGDAVKKVILRTLKLLFWGIILQGGYSHAPDDLSYGVDMKHIRWCGILQRIALVYLVVAMIEIATTKIRPTMLGSSPLSIFNAYRWQWFGGFIAFLIYIITTYSLYVPDWSYVLHHQNNENNEKIFTVKCGMRAHLGPACNAVGHVDRQVWGINHLYSQPVWQRLKACTTSSPKSGPLRKDAASWCLAPYEPEGLLSSISAILSGTIGIHYGHVLIHFKSHLERLKHWLSMGITLFIIGIILHFTDAMPLNKQLYSISYVCFTAGAAGILFSVLYMLIDVWRARIVFMFLEWIGMNAMLIFVLGAQGIFPAFVNGWYYEDPENTLVNWIQKHVFVDVWNSENLGTLLYVIFAEIVFWGVVAGILHKLRIYWKL
;
A
#
# COMPACT_ATOMS: atom_id res chain seq x y z
N MET A 1 46.31 -2.61 -52.79
CA MET A 1 45.38 -3.75 -52.98
C MET A 1 45.57 -4.61 -51.73
N GLY A 2 44.80 -4.51 -50.63
CA GLY A 2 43.34 -4.26 -50.50
C GLY A 2 42.58 -5.47 -51.07
N VAL A 3 41.65 -6.18 -50.41
CA VAL A 3 40.74 -5.93 -49.26
C VAL A 3 40.31 -7.30 -48.66
N ASP A 4 39.97 -7.57 -47.39
CA ASP A 4 40.20 -7.00 -46.03
C ASP A 4 39.85 -8.12 -44.96
N GLU A 5 39.55 -7.82 -43.68
CA GLU A 5 39.18 -8.78 -42.59
C GLU A 5 37.72 -9.28 -42.63
N GLU A 6 37.41 -10.49 -42.11
CA GLU A 6 36.24 -10.66 -41.21
C GLU A 6 36.22 -11.96 -40.35
N SER A 7 35.35 -11.95 -39.32
CA SER A 7 35.21 -12.92 -38.22
C SER A 7 33.97 -13.81 -38.39
N GLY A 8 33.95 -15.02 -37.79
CA GLY A 8 32.82 -15.95 -37.98
C GLY A 8 32.71 -17.10 -36.96
N ARG A 9 32.48 -16.79 -35.68
CA ARG A 9 32.26 -17.79 -34.61
C ARG A 9 30.78 -18.05 -34.38
N GLY A 10 30.21 -19.07 -35.02
CA GLY A 10 28.82 -19.51 -34.77
C GLY A 10 28.35 -20.66 -35.67
N LYS A 11 28.36 -21.90 -35.16
CA LYS A 11 27.81 -23.11 -35.83
C LYS A 11 27.14 -24.09 -34.85
N GLY A 12 26.71 -23.61 -33.68
CA GLY A 12 26.19 -24.45 -32.59
C GLY A 12 24.67 -24.60 -32.52
N GLU A 13 23.91 -23.56 -32.89
CA GLU A 13 22.44 -23.56 -32.76
C GLU A 13 21.72 -23.93 -34.07
N GLU A 14 22.27 -23.55 -35.22
CA GLU A 14 21.64 -23.76 -36.54
C GLU A 14 21.54 -25.26 -36.92
N VAL A 15 22.53 -26.08 -36.53
CA VAL A 15 22.55 -27.53 -36.78
C VAL A 15 21.50 -28.29 -35.98
N VAL A 16 21.05 -27.75 -34.83
CA VAL A 16 20.01 -28.40 -34.01
C VAL A 16 18.63 -28.21 -34.63
N VAL A 17 18.35 -27.03 -35.17
CA VAL A 17 17.05 -26.70 -35.80
C VAL A 17 16.81 -27.55 -37.06
N ILE A 18 17.82 -27.68 -37.93
CA ILE A 18 17.70 -28.46 -39.18
C ILE A 18 17.38 -29.94 -38.88
N HIS A 19 17.97 -30.52 -37.83
CA HIS A 19 17.70 -31.89 -37.42
C HIS A 19 16.36 -32.10 -36.69
N GLU A 20 15.70 -31.04 -36.23
CA GLU A 20 14.31 -31.10 -35.73
C GLU A 20 13.31 -30.92 -36.88
N GLU A 21 13.58 -30.08 -37.88
CA GLU A 21 12.72 -29.93 -39.06
C GLU A 21 12.66 -31.22 -39.92
N GLU A 22 13.79 -31.89 -40.19
CA GLU A 22 13.80 -33.18 -40.91
C GLU A 22 12.95 -34.26 -40.22
N LYS A 23 12.96 -34.31 -38.88
CA LYS A 23 12.14 -35.25 -38.10
C LYS A 23 10.64 -34.98 -38.20
N ILE A 24 10.26 -33.74 -38.48
CA ILE A 24 8.85 -33.36 -38.62
C ILE A 24 8.31 -33.80 -39.99
N GLU A 25 9.11 -33.97 -41.04
CA GLU A 25 8.56 -34.52 -42.30
C GLU A 25 8.21 -36.00 -42.20
N GLU A 26 9.05 -36.83 -41.56
CA GLU A 26 8.82 -38.29 -41.45
C GLU A 26 7.79 -38.72 -40.39
N ALA A 27 7.44 -37.87 -39.41
CA ALA A 27 6.50 -38.21 -38.34
C ALA A 27 5.07 -38.48 -38.85
N THR A 28 4.42 -39.50 -38.28
CA THR A 28 3.04 -39.88 -38.61
C THR A 28 2.02 -38.82 -38.17
N LYS A 29 0.78 -38.88 -38.70
CA LYS A 29 -0.26 -37.88 -38.37
C LYS A 29 -0.60 -37.85 -36.88
N GLU A 30 -0.58 -38.99 -36.21
CA GLU A 30 -0.87 -39.10 -34.77
C GLU A 30 0.28 -38.50 -33.95
N GLU A 31 1.55 -38.78 -34.30
CA GLU A 31 2.72 -38.13 -33.67
C GLU A 31 2.74 -36.61 -33.88
N LYS A 32 2.29 -36.14 -35.05
CA LYS A 32 2.13 -34.69 -35.33
C LYS A 32 1.05 -34.07 -34.45
N GLU A 33 -0.07 -34.74 -34.23
CA GLU A 33 -1.10 -34.27 -33.29
C GLU A 33 -0.62 -34.31 -31.83
N GLU A 34 0.15 -35.33 -31.40
CA GLU A 34 0.75 -35.35 -30.07
C GLU A 34 1.82 -34.26 -29.86
N LEU A 35 2.67 -33.99 -30.86
CA LEU A 35 3.67 -32.92 -30.81
C LEU A 35 3.01 -31.53 -30.79
N LEU A 36 2.00 -31.29 -31.62
CA LEU A 36 1.21 -30.05 -31.60
C LEU A 36 0.46 -29.87 -30.26
N GLN A 37 -0.04 -30.95 -29.66
CA GLN A 37 -0.64 -30.92 -28.32
C GLN A 37 0.40 -30.67 -27.20
N GLN A 38 1.63 -31.15 -27.34
CA GLN A 38 2.72 -30.83 -26.40
C GLN A 38 3.17 -29.36 -26.47
N GLU A 39 3.15 -28.74 -27.65
CA GLU A 39 3.45 -27.31 -27.78
C GLU A 39 2.34 -26.41 -27.23
N ASP A 40 1.06 -26.65 -27.59
CA ASP A 40 -0.06 -25.82 -27.12
C ASP A 40 -0.32 -25.99 -25.60
N GLY A 41 0.11 -27.12 -25.03
CA GLY A 41 0.16 -27.35 -23.58
C GLY A 41 1.14 -26.45 -22.82
N LYS A 42 2.16 -25.90 -23.49
CA LYS A 42 3.24 -25.11 -22.86
C LYS A 42 2.98 -23.60 -22.83
N LYS A 43 1.73 -23.20 -22.52
CA LYS A 43 1.42 -21.83 -22.05
C LYS A 43 2.37 -21.49 -20.90
N THR A 44 3.36 -20.65 -21.18
CA THR A 44 4.37 -20.22 -20.21
C THR A 44 3.70 -19.44 -19.09
N SER A 45 3.31 -20.16 -18.05
CA SER A 45 2.76 -19.60 -16.81
C SER A 45 3.72 -18.51 -16.35
N LYS A 46 3.25 -17.25 -16.33
CA LYS A 46 4.04 -16.10 -15.91
C LYS A 46 4.42 -16.31 -14.45
N LYS A 47 5.61 -16.87 -14.23
CA LYS A 47 6.11 -17.31 -12.94
C LYS A 47 6.07 -16.13 -11.97
N ARG A 48 5.09 -16.14 -11.06
CA ARG A 48 4.95 -15.10 -10.04
C ARG A 48 6.13 -15.15 -9.08
N VAL A 49 6.45 -14.01 -8.48
CA VAL A 49 7.48 -13.91 -7.44
C VAL A 49 6.80 -14.23 -6.12
N ALA A 50 7.07 -15.42 -5.58
CA ALA A 50 6.43 -15.93 -4.36
C ALA A 50 6.57 -14.95 -3.19
N THR A 51 7.78 -14.43 -2.97
CA THR A 51 8.07 -13.40 -1.95
C THR A 51 7.21 -12.14 -2.07
N LEU A 52 6.91 -11.68 -3.29
CA LEU A 52 6.09 -10.47 -3.49
C LEU A 52 4.62 -10.72 -3.18
N ASP A 53 4.12 -11.92 -3.53
CA ASP A 53 2.77 -12.34 -3.13
C ASP A 53 2.71 -12.54 -1.60
N ALA A 54 3.68 -13.22 -0.98
CA ALA A 54 3.75 -13.41 0.48
C ALA A 54 3.86 -12.11 1.28
N PHE A 55 4.71 -11.15 0.85
CA PHE A 55 4.80 -9.84 1.52
C PHE A 55 3.47 -9.10 1.44
N ARG A 56 2.81 -9.11 0.27
CA ARG A 56 1.47 -8.54 0.10
C ARG A 56 0.41 -9.22 0.96
N GLY A 57 0.49 -10.54 1.14
CA GLY A 57 -0.36 -11.29 2.05
C GLY A 57 -0.14 -10.90 3.51
N LEU A 58 1.13 -10.77 3.92
CA LEU A 58 1.49 -10.27 5.25
C LEU A 58 0.91 -8.88 5.51
N THR A 59 1.01 -7.95 4.56
CA THR A 59 0.43 -6.61 4.70
C THR A 59 -1.10 -6.65 4.86
N ILE A 60 -1.80 -7.53 4.13
CA ILE A 60 -3.26 -7.74 4.30
C ILE A 60 -3.59 -8.33 5.68
N VAL A 61 -2.82 -9.31 6.16
CA VAL A 61 -3.02 -9.90 7.50
C VAL A 61 -2.79 -8.87 8.61
N VAL A 62 -1.75 -8.05 8.50
CA VAL A 62 -1.49 -6.96 9.45
C VAL A 62 -2.59 -5.90 9.40
N MET A 63 -3.12 -5.59 8.22
CA MET A 63 -4.24 -4.65 8.03
C MET A 63 -5.50 -5.11 8.77
N ILE A 64 -5.98 -6.34 8.52
CA ILE A 64 -7.12 -6.93 9.25
C ILE A 64 -6.84 -6.90 10.77
N LEU A 65 -5.64 -7.30 11.20
CA LEU A 65 -5.27 -7.30 12.62
C LEU A 65 -5.37 -5.91 13.28
N VAL A 66 -4.99 -4.83 12.58
CA VAL A 66 -4.99 -3.47 13.17
C VAL A 66 -6.31 -2.74 13.00
N ASP A 67 -7.07 -3.04 11.94
CA ASP A 67 -8.39 -2.45 11.70
C ASP A 67 -9.40 -3.04 12.71
N ASP A 68 -9.43 -4.37 12.86
CA ASP A 68 -10.45 -5.08 13.64
C ASP A 68 -10.06 -5.32 15.12
N ALA A 69 -8.77 -5.49 15.45
CA ALA A 69 -8.29 -5.57 16.86
C ALA A 69 -7.63 -4.27 17.37
N GLY A 70 -7.62 -3.19 16.58
CA GLY A 70 -6.99 -1.91 16.91
C GLY A 70 -7.49 -1.29 18.22
N GLY A 71 -8.81 -1.29 18.42
CA GLY A 71 -9.45 -0.72 19.62
C GLY A 71 -9.11 -1.47 20.92
N ALA A 72 -8.96 -2.80 20.87
CA ALA A 72 -8.56 -3.60 22.03
C ALA A 72 -7.12 -3.29 22.49
N TYR A 73 -6.22 -2.99 21.54
CA TYR A 73 -4.79 -2.74 21.80
C TYR A 73 -4.34 -1.39 21.23
N GLU A 74 -5.09 -0.33 21.53
CA GLU A 74 -4.89 1.06 21.07
C GLU A 74 -3.45 1.59 21.18
N GLN A 75 -2.64 1.05 22.09
CA GLN A 75 -1.27 1.49 22.33
C GLN A 75 -0.24 0.93 21.34
N ILE A 76 -0.56 -0.20 20.68
CA ILE A 76 0.39 -1.03 19.92
C ILE A 76 -0.11 -1.26 18.50
N LEU A 77 -1.37 -1.67 18.34
CA LEU A 77 -1.95 -2.03 17.04
C LEU A 77 -2.40 -0.79 16.26
N ASP A 78 -3.26 0.02 16.85
CA ASP A 78 -3.84 1.24 16.25
C ASP A 78 -2.79 2.35 15.99
N HIS A 79 -3.14 3.32 15.15
CA HIS A 79 -2.33 4.45 14.72
C HIS A 79 -1.72 5.27 15.85
N SER A 80 -0.59 5.91 15.58
CA SER A 80 -0.03 6.96 16.43
C SER A 80 -0.90 8.24 16.37
N PRO A 81 -1.19 8.93 17.50
CA PRO A 81 -2.07 10.10 17.49
C PRO A 81 -1.58 11.29 16.65
N TRP A 82 -0.25 11.47 16.52
CA TRP A 82 0.33 12.45 15.60
C TRP A 82 1.75 12.07 15.18
N ASN A 83 2.68 12.15 16.13
CA ASN A 83 4.08 11.76 15.93
C ASN A 83 4.32 10.35 16.50
N GLY A 84 5.20 9.60 15.85
CA GLY A 84 5.53 8.21 16.15
C GLY A 84 5.25 7.29 14.96
N CYS A 85 5.34 5.98 15.21
CA CYS A 85 4.98 4.94 14.26
C CYS A 85 4.55 3.70 15.07
N ARG A 86 3.33 3.20 14.83
CA ARG A 86 2.76 1.98 15.42
C ARG A 86 2.47 0.94 14.34
N LEU A 87 1.97 -0.25 14.69
CA LEU A 87 1.83 -1.34 13.73
C LEU A 87 0.96 -0.97 12.53
N ALA A 88 -0.19 -0.30 12.76
CA ALA A 88 -1.06 0.17 11.68
C ALA A 88 -0.41 1.18 10.73
N ASP A 89 0.58 1.94 11.20
CA ASP A 89 1.26 2.94 10.38
C ASP A 89 2.10 2.28 9.27
N PHE A 90 2.55 1.02 9.41
CA PHE A 90 3.34 0.34 8.38
C PHE A 90 2.53 -0.14 7.17
N VAL A 91 1.21 -0.37 7.30
CA VAL A 91 0.36 -1.04 6.31
C VAL A 91 0.39 -0.35 4.94
N MET A 92 0.07 0.94 4.90
CA MET A 92 -0.05 1.68 3.63
C MET A 92 1.31 1.93 2.95
N PRO A 93 2.40 2.34 3.63
CA PRO A 93 3.73 2.38 3.04
C PRO A 93 4.21 1.05 2.45
N PHE A 94 3.90 -0.08 3.11
CA PHE A 94 4.23 -1.41 2.58
C PHE A 94 3.47 -1.69 1.28
N PHE A 95 2.18 -1.35 1.17
CA PHE A 95 1.46 -1.45 -0.10
C PHE A 95 2.07 -0.57 -1.21
N LEU A 96 2.46 0.67 -0.93
CA LEU A 96 3.08 1.55 -1.92
C LEU A 96 4.43 1.02 -2.41
N PHE A 97 5.25 0.49 -1.50
CA PHE A 97 6.50 -0.19 -1.83
C PHE A 97 6.25 -1.42 -2.73
N ILE A 98 5.30 -2.29 -2.36
CA ILE A 98 4.91 -3.48 -3.12
C ILE A 98 4.39 -3.11 -4.51
N VAL A 99 3.61 -2.02 -4.61
CA VAL A 99 3.14 -1.47 -5.90
C VAL A 99 4.32 -1.02 -6.75
N GLY A 100 5.32 -0.35 -6.17
CA GLY A 100 6.58 -0.02 -6.84
C GLY A 100 7.28 -1.24 -7.42
N VAL A 101 7.53 -2.28 -6.61
CA VAL A 101 8.16 -3.54 -7.05
C VAL A 101 7.35 -4.19 -8.18
N ALA A 102 6.02 -4.18 -8.06
CA ALA A 102 5.12 -4.74 -9.07
C ALA A 102 5.12 -3.96 -10.39
N ILE A 103 5.33 -2.63 -10.39
CA ILE A 103 5.45 -1.83 -11.61
C ILE A 103 6.67 -2.28 -12.42
N ALA A 104 7.86 -2.37 -11.81
CA ALA A 104 9.08 -2.85 -12.48
C ALA A 104 8.86 -4.22 -13.17
N LEU A 105 8.26 -5.17 -12.45
CA LEU A 105 8.00 -6.52 -12.97
C LEU A 105 6.94 -6.53 -14.08
N ALA A 106 5.86 -5.77 -13.93
CA ALA A 106 4.79 -5.68 -14.92
C ALA A 106 5.22 -4.96 -16.21
N LEU A 107 6.14 -4.00 -16.10
CA LEU A 107 6.64 -3.16 -17.20
C LEU A 107 7.99 -3.66 -17.77
N LYS A 108 8.48 -4.84 -17.35
CA LYS A 108 9.73 -5.45 -17.85
C LYS A 108 9.70 -5.75 -19.35
N LYS A 109 8.58 -6.25 -19.87
CA LYS A 109 8.40 -6.61 -21.30
C LYS A 109 7.15 -5.91 -21.85
N ILE A 110 7.34 -4.75 -22.47
CA ILE A 110 6.28 -3.98 -23.14
C ILE A 110 6.65 -3.87 -24.63
N PRO A 111 5.82 -4.37 -25.56
CA PRO A 111 6.08 -4.22 -27.00
C PRO A 111 5.69 -2.84 -27.54
N LYS A 112 4.70 -2.16 -26.95
CA LYS A 112 4.21 -0.84 -27.39
C LYS A 112 3.90 0.08 -26.22
N VAL A 113 4.43 1.31 -26.28
CA VAL A 113 4.24 2.35 -25.24
C VAL A 113 2.78 2.74 -25.06
N GLY A 114 2.02 2.92 -26.15
CA GLY A 114 0.60 3.32 -26.09
C GLY A 114 -0.29 2.31 -25.34
N ASP A 115 -0.08 1.01 -25.56
CA ASP A 115 -0.83 -0.04 -24.86
C ASP A 115 -0.54 -0.06 -23.36
N ALA A 116 0.70 0.24 -22.96
CA ALA A 116 1.08 0.37 -21.56
C ALA A 116 0.44 1.61 -20.91
N VAL A 117 0.46 2.77 -21.58
CA VAL A 117 -0.20 3.99 -21.08
C VAL A 117 -1.70 3.75 -20.92
N LYS A 118 -2.39 3.19 -21.93
CA LYS A 118 -3.81 2.84 -21.85
C LYS A 118 -4.11 1.90 -20.69
N LYS A 119 -3.25 0.90 -20.46
CA LYS A 119 -3.40 -0.06 -19.36
C LYS A 119 -3.18 0.57 -17.98
N VAL A 120 -2.21 1.48 -17.84
CA VAL A 120 -1.98 2.24 -16.61
C VAL A 120 -3.19 3.13 -16.31
N ILE A 121 -3.63 3.95 -17.28
CA ILE A 121 -4.78 4.85 -17.13
C ILE A 121 -6.05 4.08 -16.73
N LEU A 122 -6.40 3.01 -17.45
CA LEU A 122 -7.59 2.21 -17.13
C LEU A 122 -7.53 1.62 -15.71
N ARG A 123 -6.34 1.23 -15.25
CA ARG A 123 -6.15 0.70 -13.89
C ARG A 123 -6.27 1.79 -12.82
N THR A 124 -5.66 2.95 -13.06
CA THR A 124 -5.80 4.12 -12.18
C THR A 124 -7.27 4.56 -12.08
N LEU A 125 -8.01 4.63 -13.19
CA LEU A 125 -9.44 5.00 -13.19
C LEU A 125 -10.29 4.02 -12.38
N LYS A 126 -10.05 2.71 -12.49
CA LYS A 126 -10.73 1.72 -11.63
C LYS A 126 -10.41 1.91 -10.15
N LEU A 127 -9.14 2.11 -9.79
CA LEU A 127 -8.76 2.30 -8.39
C LEU A 127 -9.37 3.59 -7.80
N LEU A 128 -9.46 4.66 -8.59
CA LEU A 128 -10.18 5.88 -8.19
C LEU A 128 -11.68 5.64 -8.02
N PHE A 129 -12.32 4.97 -8.97
CA PHE A 129 -13.76 4.63 -8.93
C PHE A 129 -14.12 3.79 -7.70
N TRP A 130 -13.41 2.69 -7.46
CA TRP A 130 -13.61 1.86 -6.28
C TRP A 130 -13.20 2.56 -4.98
N GLY A 131 -12.19 3.43 -5.01
CA GLY A 131 -11.81 4.28 -3.88
C GLY A 131 -12.93 5.24 -3.45
N ILE A 132 -13.59 5.90 -4.40
CA ILE A 132 -14.71 6.80 -4.10
C ILE A 132 -15.91 6.02 -3.54
N ILE A 133 -16.21 4.83 -4.06
CA ILE A 133 -17.31 3.99 -3.54
C ILE A 133 -17.01 3.50 -2.11
N LEU A 134 -15.80 2.98 -1.87
CA LEU A 134 -15.48 2.34 -0.59
C LEU A 134 -15.09 3.33 0.51
N GLN A 135 -14.52 4.48 0.15
CA GLN A 135 -13.88 5.42 1.09
C GLN A 135 -14.43 6.84 1.01
N GLY A 136 -15.26 7.13 0.00
CA GLY A 136 -15.90 8.44 -0.18
C GLY A 136 -17.16 8.67 0.67
N GLY A 137 -17.63 7.65 1.40
CA GLY A 137 -18.84 7.71 2.21
C GLY A 137 -20.11 7.18 1.53
N TYR A 138 -19.99 6.26 0.55
CA TYR A 138 -21.13 5.51 0.01
C TYR A 138 -21.42 4.25 0.84
N SER A 139 -20.37 3.57 1.33
CA SER A 139 -20.45 2.62 2.43
C SER A 139 -20.14 3.32 3.75
N HIS A 140 -21.12 3.40 4.63
CA HIS A 140 -20.93 3.81 6.03
C HIS A 140 -20.41 2.64 6.88
N ALA A 141 -20.19 2.86 8.17
CA ALA A 141 -19.80 1.80 9.11
C ALA A 141 -20.85 0.67 9.13
N PRO A 142 -20.49 -0.58 9.51
CA PRO A 142 -21.40 -1.72 9.51
C PRO A 142 -22.71 -1.53 10.29
N ASP A 143 -22.73 -0.57 11.22
CA ASP A 143 -23.81 -0.31 12.16
C ASP A 143 -24.73 0.86 11.74
N ASP A 144 -24.44 1.54 10.62
CA ASP A 144 -25.27 2.63 10.07
C ASP A 144 -25.96 2.21 8.77
N LEU A 145 -27.28 2.03 8.84
CA LEU A 145 -28.14 1.60 7.72
C LEU A 145 -28.54 2.73 6.75
N SER A 146 -28.00 3.95 6.90
CA SER A 146 -28.35 5.09 6.04
C SER A 146 -27.69 5.04 4.65
N TYR A 147 -28.37 4.44 3.68
CA TYR A 147 -27.89 4.40 2.30
C TYR A 147 -27.97 5.76 1.58
N GLY A 148 -26.82 6.42 1.40
CA GLY A 148 -26.71 7.64 0.59
C GLY A 148 -25.33 8.32 0.68
N VAL A 149 -25.01 9.15 -0.31
CA VAL A 149 -23.83 10.02 -0.33
C VAL A 149 -24.29 11.47 -0.36
N ASP A 150 -23.97 12.25 0.68
CA ASP A 150 -24.03 13.70 0.57
C ASP A 150 -22.84 14.19 -0.26
N MET A 151 -23.12 14.62 -1.48
CA MET A 151 -22.10 15.13 -2.40
C MET A 151 -21.38 16.38 -1.87
N LYS A 152 -21.91 17.08 -0.86
CA LYS A 152 -21.25 18.21 -0.17
C LYS A 152 -20.24 17.77 0.89
N HIS A 153 -20.27 16.49 1.30
CA HIS A 153 -19.43 15.92 2.35
C HIS A 153 -18.66 14.66 1.89
N ILE A 154 -18.74 14.33 0.58
CA ILE A 154 -18.03 13.19 -0.01
C ILE A 154 -16.52 13.32 0.18
N ARG A 155 -15.87 12.24 0.63
CA ARG A 155 -14.41 12.24 0.88
C ARG A 155 -13.64 11.89 -0.40
N TRP A 156 -12.95 12.87 -0.99
CA TRP A 156 -12.21 12.67 -2.25
C TRP A 156 -10.92 11.86 -2.09
N CYS A 157 -10.24 12.00 -0.95
CA CYS A 157 -8.95 11.36 -0.68
C CYS A 157 -9.10 10.09 0.16
N GLY A 158 -8.36 9.05 -0.22
CA GLY A 158 -8.40 7.75 0.43
C GLY A 158 -7.21 6.88 0.03
N ILE A 159 -7.07 5.72 0.68
CA ILE A 159 -5.95 4.79 0.49
C ILE A 159 -5.90 4.31 -0.97
N LEU A 160 -7.05 3.95 -1.56
CA LEU A 160 -7.09 3.50 -2.96
C LEU A 160 -6.73 4.63 -3.94
N GLN A 161 -7.18 5.86 -3.66
CA GLN A 161 -6.88 7.05 -4.45
C GLN A 161 -5.38 7.42 -4.38
N ARG A 162 -4.77 7.36 -3.19
CA ARG A 162 -3.31 7.54 -3.01
C ARG A 162 -2.52 6.48 -3.77
N ILE A 163 -2.91 5.20 -3.65
CA ILE A 163 -2.28 4.12 -4.42
C ILE A 163 -2.44 4.36 -5.93
N ALA A 164 -3.59 4.83 -6.40
CA ALA A 164 -3.85 5.12 -7.81
C ALA A 164 -2.96 6.26 -8.34
N LEU A 165 -2.77 7.33 -7.55
CA LEU A 165 -1.90 8.47 -7.86
C LEU A 165 -0.42 8.04 -7.93
N VAL A 166 0.08 7.38 -6.89
CA VAL A 166 1.48 6.89 -6.86
C VAL A 166 1.73 5.89 -7.99
N TYR A 167 0.79 4.98 -8.24
CA TYR A 167 0.87 4.04 -9.37
C TYR A 167 0.93 4.78 -10.70
N LEU A 168 0.08 5.79 -10.93
CA LEU A 168 0.06 6.58 -12.16
C LEU A 168 1.41 7.27 -12.39
N VAL A 169 1.91 8.04 -11.41
CA VAL A 169 3.14 8.81 -11.57
C VAL A 169 4.35 7.90 -11.79
N VAL A 170 4.55 6.90 -10.93
CA VAL A 170 5.71 6.00 -11.00
C VAL A 170 5.67 5.14 -12.27
N ALA A 171 4.50 4.63 -12.68
CA ALA A 171 4.38 3.85 -13.91
C ALA A 171 4.54 4.70 -15.17
N MET A 172 4.05 5.94 -15.20
CA MET A 172 4.24 6.84 -16.34
C MET A 172 5.70 7.23 -16.53
N ILE A 173 6.45 7.47 -15.44
CA ILE A 173 7.91 7.68 -15.50
C ILE A 173 8.60 6.43 -16.05
N GLU A 174 8.27 5.22 -15.54
CA GLU A 174 8.87 3.97 -16.00
C GLU A 174 8.54 3.61 -17.46
N ILE A 175 7.39 4.05 -17.97
CA ILE A 175 7.04 3.95 -19.39
C ILE A 175 7.87 4.94 -20.22
N ALA A 176 7.95 6.21 -19.81
CA ALA A 176 8.71 7.25 -20.51
C ALA A 176 10.21 6.90 -20.62
N THR A 177 10.78 6.28 -19.58
CA THR A 177 12.19 5.87 -19.56
C THR A 177 12.47 4.54 -20.27
N THR A 178 11.44 3.81 -20.74
CA THR A 178 11.61 2.45 -21.29
C THR A 178 12.62 2.38 -22.44
N LYS A 179 12.68 3.42 -23.30
CA LYS A 179 13.64 3.50 -24.42
C LYS A 179 15.10 3.77 -24.00
N ILE A 180 15.31 4.24 -22.76
CA ILE A 180 16.63 4.66 -22.23
C ILE A 180 17.20 3.58 -21.29
N ARG A 181 16.48 2.47 -21.06
CA ARG A 181 16.92 1.38 -20.19
C ARG A 181 18.20 0.73 -20.74
N PRO A 182 19.31 0.69 -19.99
CA PRO A 182 20.51 0.00 -20.44
C PRO A 182 20.27 -1.52 -20.46
N THR A 183 20.72 -2.16 -21.52
CA THR A 183 20.65 -3.62 -21.71
C THR A 183 21.70 -4.38 -20.89
N MET A 184 22.80 -3.71 -20.52
CA MET A 184 23.87 -4.24 -19.67
C MET A 184 24.10 -3.27 -18.50
N LEU A 185 24.20 -3.81 -17.28
CA LEU A 185 24.59 -3.06 -16.09
C LEU A 185 26.11 -3.15 -15.91
N GLY A 186 26.77 -2.02 -15.62
CA GLY A 186 28.18 -2.01 -15.28
C GLY A 186 28.46 -2.66 -13.92
N SER A 187 29.65 -3.22 -13.73
CA SER A 187 30.03 -4.05 -12.57
C SER A 187 30.03 -3.33 -11.20
N SER A 188 29.84 -2.01 -11.16
CA SER A 188 29.78 -1.24 -9.91
C SER A 188 28.39 -1.31 -9.28
N PRO A 189 28.25 -1.42 -7.94
CA PRO A 189 26.95 -1.38 -7.26
C PRO A 189 26.17 -0.07 -7.52
N LEU A 190 26.85 1.04 -7.84
CA LEU A 190 26.17 2.31 -8.17
C LEU A 190 25.63 2.35 -9.62
N SER A 191 25.94 1.37 -10.46
CA SER A 191 25.51 1.35 -11.87
C SER A 191 23.99 1.34 -12.03
N ILE A 192 23.26 0.67 -11.11
CA ILE A 192 21.80 0.63 -11.12
C ILE A 192 21.15 2.00 -10.84
N PHE A 193 21.78 2.84 -10.01
CA PHE A 193 21.29 4.20 -9.76
C PHE A 193 21.46 5.09 -10.98
N ASN A 194 22.58 4.95 -11.71
CA ASN A 194 22.78 5.66 -12.97
C ASN A 194 21.85 5.14 -14.08
N ALA A 195 21.65 3.82 -14.18
CA ALA A 195 20.73 3.19 -15.12
C ALA A 195 19.30 3.72 -14.98
N TYR A 196 18.86 3.95 -13.74
CA TYR A 196 17.50 4.38 -13.41
C TYR A 196 17.43 5.81 -12.85
N ARG A 197 18.40 6.66 -13.22
CA ARG A 197 18.51 8.05 -12.70
C ARG A 197 17.23 8.86 -12.85
N TRP A 198 16.47 8.63 -13.93
CA TRP A 198 15.23 9.35 -14.22
C TRP A 198 14.08 9.03 -13.25
N GLN A 199 14.05 7.83 -12.67
CA GLN A 199 13.09 7.49 -11.63
C GLN A 199 13.43 8.20 -10.32
N TRP A 200 14.69 8.12 -9.92
CA TRP A 200 15.21 8.85 -8.76
C TRP A 200 15.08 10.36 -8.92
N PHE A 201 15.23 10.91 -10.14
CA PHE A 201 14.98 12.31 -10.44
C PHE A 201 13.50 12.70 -10.28
N GLY A 202 12.57 11.86 -10.76
CA GLY A 202 11.13 12.05 -10.51
C GLY A 202 10.76 12.02 -9.03
N GLY A 203 11.33 11.07 -8.28
CA GLY A 203 11.21 11.03 -6.81
C GLY A 203 11.80 12.27 -6.14
N PHE A 204 12.98 12.72 -6.59
CA PHE A 204 13.64 13.92 -6.06
C PHE A 204 12.83 15.20 -6.32
N ILE A 205 12.17 15.33 -7.48
CA ILE A 205 11.22 16.41 -7.74
C ILE A 205 10.05 16.37 -6.74
N ALA A 206 9.46 15.20 -6.50
CA ALA A 206 8.39 15.05 -5.52
C ALA A 206 8.84 15.41 -4.09
N PHE A 207 10.06 15.00 -3.70
CA PHE A 207 10.71 15.39 -2.44
C PHE A 207 10.88 16.92 -2.33
N LEU A 208 11.41 17.57 -3.37
CA LEU A 208 11.62 19.02 -3.38
C LEU A 208 10.30 19.78 -3.27
N ILE A 209 9.28 19.39 -4.04
CA ILE A 209 7.93 19.98 -3.95
C ILE A 209 7.40 19.84 -2.52
N TYR A 210 7.45 18.64 -1.94
CA TYR A 210 6.97 18.40 -0.58
C TYR A 210 7.70 19.27 0.45
N ILE A 211 9.05 19.31 0.44
CA ILE A 211 9.83 20.08 1.42
C ILE A 211 9.62 21.59 1.24
N ILE A 212 9.68 22.11 0.02
CA ILE A 212 9.50 23.54 -0.25
C ILE A 212 8.10 23.97 0.20
N THR A 213 7.05 23.26 -0.18
CA THR A 213 5.68 23.60 0.25
C THR A 213 5.52 23.46 1.77
N THR A 214 6.06 22.40 2.38
CA THR A 214 5.90 22.15 3.83
C THR A 214 6.54 23.23 4.70
N TYR A 215 7.74 23.71 4.33
CA TYR A 215 8.49 24.69 5.14
C TYR A 215 8.24 26.15 4.72
N SER A 216 8.01 26.42 3.42
CA SER A 216 7.85 27.79 2.92
C SER A 216 6.42 28.33 2.99
N LEU A 217 5.39 27.48 2.96
CA LEU A 217 3.99 27.94 2.90
C LEU A 217 3.56 28.58 4.24
N TYR A 218 2.82 29.69 4.15
CA TYR A 218 2.21 30.34 5.30
C TYR A 218 0.83 29.77 5.57
N VAL A 219 0.55 29.43 6.83
CA VAL A 219 -0.74 28.91 7.27
C VAL A 219 -1.45 30.00 8.05
N PRO A 220 -2.46 30.67 7.46
CA PRO A 220 -3.28 31.65 8.16
C PRO A 220 -4.19 30.99 9.20
N ASP A 221 -4.74 31.81 10.07
CA ASP A 221 -5.84 31.43 10.96
C ASP A 221 -7.05 30.98 10.14
N TRP A 222 -7.81 30.02 10.68
CA TRP A 222 -8.93 29.41 9.98
C TRP A 222 -10.02 28.96 10.93
N SER A 223 -11.23 28.76 10.41
CA SER A 223 -12.36 28.26 11.19
C SER A 223 -13.06 27.09 10.50
N TYR A 224 -13.77 26.30 11.29
CA TYR A 224 -14.63 25.21 10.83
C TYR A 224 -15.92 25.16 11.68
N VAL A 225 -16.96 24.54 11.12
CA VAL A 225 -18.26 24.35 11.80
C VAL A 225 -18.36 22.89 12.24
N LEU A 226 -18.84 22.65 13.46
CA LEU A 226 -19.20 21.32 13.93
C LEU A 226 -20.72 21.20 14.01
N HIS A 227 -21.30 20.27 13.24
CA HIS A 227 -22.71 19.89 13.32
C HIS A 227 -22.88 18.78 14.37
N HIS A 228 -23.57 19.06 15.47
CA HIS A 228 -23.98 18.04 16.44
C HIS A 228 -25.30 17.40 16.00
N GLN A 229 -25.36 16.07 15.89
CA GLN A 229 -26.56 15.34 15.45
C GLN A 229 -27.76 15.39 16.44
N ASN A 230 -27.55 15.75 17.71
CA ASN A 230 -28.50 15.47 18.79
C ASN A 230 -29.17 16.70 19.47
N ASN A 231 -29.18 17.89 18.85
CA ASN A 231 -30.12 18.97 19.24
C ASN A 231 -30.18 20.08 18.18
N GLU A 232 -31.34 20.74 18.11
CA GLU A 232 -31.65 21.79 17.14
C GLU A 232 -30.59 22.90 17.05
N ASN A 233 -30.15 23.19 15.82
CA ASN A 233 -29.59 24.46 15.34
C ASN A 233 -28.43 25.13 16.10
N ASN A 234 -27.67 24.40 16.92
CA ASN A 234 -26.48 24.94 17.59
C ASN A 234 -25.18 24.67 16.81
N GLU A 235 -25.03 25.32 15.67
CA GLU A 235 -23.75 25.35 14.93
C GLU A 235 -22.65 26.00 15.77
N LYS A 236 -21.62 25.23 16.14
CA LYS A 236 -20.45 25.76 16.84
C LYS A 236 -19.33 26.02 15.85
N ILE A 237 -19.02 27.30 15.67
CA ILE A 237 -17.85 27.76 14.89
C ILE A 237 -16.62 27.70 15.80
N PHE A 238 -15.62 26.91 15.40
CA PHE A 238 -14.33 26.85 16.08
C PHE A 238 -13.28 27.55 15.23
N THR A 239 -12.53 28.47 15.84
CA THR A 239 -11.40 29.16 15.18
C THR A 239 -10.09 28.62 15.71
N VAL A 240 -9.19 28.26 14.79
CA VAL A 240 -7.84 27.79 15.05
C VAL A 240 -6.86 28.89 14.67
N LYS A 241 -6.10 29.38 15.66
CA LYS A 241 -5.04 30.37 15.47
C LYS A 241 -3.74 29.67 15.12
N CYS A 242 -3.13 30.06 14.00
CA CYS A 242 -1.92 29.48 13.44
C CYS A 242 -0.89 30.59 13.16
N GLY A 243 -1.21 31.52 12.26
CA GLY A 243 -0.37 32.66 11.90
C GLY A 243 1.10 32.38 11.56
N MET A 244 1.46 31.18 11.07
CA MET A 244 2.85 30.68 11.10
C MET A 244 3.32 29.97 9.81
N ARG A 245 4.63 29.70 9.72
CA ARG A 245 5.29 28.89 8.67
C ARG A 245 6.02 27.70 9.30
N ALA A 246 6.38 26.71 8.49
CA ALA A 246 7.23 25.56 8.86
C ALA A 246 6.75 24.73 10.08
N HIS A 247 5.49 24.85 10.49
CA HIS A 247 4.96 24.10 11.63
C HIS A 247 4.53 22.69 11.23
N LEU A 248 4.98 21.68 11.98
CA LEU A 248 4.67 20.26 11.75
C LEU A 248 3.69 19.70 12.80
N GLY A 249 3.13 20.54 13.67
CA GLY A 249 2.10 20.14 14.63
C GLY A 249 0.70 19.98 14.01
N PRO A 250 -0.27 19.50 14.80
CA PRO A 250 -1.66 19.34 14.35
C PRO A 250 -2.29 20.69 13.94
N ALA A 251 -3.24 20.62 13.00
CA ALA A 251 -4.07 21.71 12.42
C ALA A 251 -3.39 22.95 11.78
N CYS A 252 -2.19 23.34 12.21
CA CYS A 252 -1.47 24.52 11.71
C CYS A 252 -0.31 24.18 10.74
N ASN A 253 -0.28 22.95 10.23
CA ASN A 253 0.71 22.52 9.24
C ASN A 253 0.30 22.83 7.79
N ALA A 254 1.31 22.96 6.94
CA ALA A 254 1.14 23.29 5.52
C ALA A 254 0.45 22.18 4.70
N VAL A 255 0.65 20.90 5.06
CA VAL A 255 0.00 19.74 4.40
C VAL A 255 -1.53 19.90 4.49
N GLY A 256 -2.08 19.94 5.70
CA GLY A 256 -3.50 20.14 5.91
C GLY A 256 -4.00 21.52 5.45
N HIS A 257 -3.14 22.53 5.27
CA HIS A 257 -3.54 23.79 4.64
C HIS A 257 -3.79 23.64 3.14
N VAL A 258 -2.90 22.95 2.42
CA VAL A 258 -3.10 22.63 1.00
C VAL A 258 -4.40 21.83 0.81
N ASP A 259 -4.64 20.81 1.63
CA ASP A 259 -5.85 19.99 1.51
C ASP A 259 -7.13 20.79 1.78
N ARG A 260 -7.13 21.71 2.75
CA ARG A 260 -8.25 22.65 2.99
C ARG A 260 -8.51 23.58 1.81
N GLN A 261 -7.48 24.01 1.07
CA GLN A 261 -7.63 24.90 -0.08
C GLN A 261 -8.02 24.16 -1.36
N VAL A 262 -7.55 22.93 -1.57
CA VAL A 262 -7.80 22.14 -2.78
C VAL A 262 -9.15 21.44 -2.72
N TRP A 263 -9.50 20.83 -1.57
CA TRP A 263 -10.71 20.02 -1.43
C TRP A 263 -11.85 20.75 -0.72
N GLY A 264 -11.55 21.74 0.13
CA GLY A 264 -12.52 22.36 1.02
C GLY A 264 -12.74 21.56 2.31
N ILE A 265 -13.12 22.26 3.39
CA ILE A 265 -13.17 21.70 4.75
C ILE A 265 -14.17 20.53 4.87
N ASN A 266 -15.31 20.62 4.18
CA ASN A 266 -16.39 19.64 4.25
C ASN A 266 -16.03 18.26 3.67
N HIS A 267 -14.99 18.20 2.84
CA HIS A 267 -14.54 16.98 2.16
C HIS A 267 -13.35 16.30 2.86
N LEU A 268 -12.93 16.82 4.01
CA LEU A 268 -11.85 16.28 4.84
C LEU A 268 -12.40 15.27 5.85
N TYR A 269 -11.58 14.28 6.20
CA TYR A 269 -11.92 13.31 7.23
C TYR A 269 -12.19 13.96 8.60
N SER A 270 -13.35 13.64 9.19
CA SER A 270 -13.95 14.34 10.33
C SER A 270 -13.54 13.80 11.71
N GLN A 271 -12.92 12.62 11.79
CA GLN A 271 -12.51 11.97 13.04
C GLN A 271 -10.98 11.85 13.15
N PRO A 272 -10.23 12.96 13.27
CA PRO A 272 -8.77 12.92 13.30
C PRO A 272 -8.23 12.18 14.53
N VAL A 273 -7.29 11.26 14.30
CA VAL A 273 -6.62 10.45 15.35
C VAL A 273 -5.94 11.32 16.43
N TRP A 274 -5.63 12.59 16.12
CA TRP A 274 -5.05 13.54 17.07
C TRP A 274 -5.95 13.89 18.27
N GLN A 275 -7.24 13.53 18.24
CA GLN A 275 -8.12 13.63 19.42
C GLN A 275 -7.59 12.84 20.63
N ARG A 276 -6.75 11.83 20.37
CA ARG A 276 -6.09 10.98 21.38
C ARG A 276 -4.81 11.60 21.96
N LEU A 277 -4.46 12.83 21.59
CA LEU A 277 -3.36 13.58 22.20
C LEU A 277 -3.70 14.06 23.62
N LYS A 278 -2.66 14.20 24.47
CA LYS A 278 -2.76 14.73 25.86
C LYS A 278 -3.37 16.13 25.95
N ALA A 279 -3.29 16.90 24.86
CA ALA A 279 -3.91 18.23 24.72
C ALA A 279 -5.43 18.17 24.52
N CYS A 280 -5.97 17.01 24.13
CA CYS A 280 -7.36 16.82 23.75
C CYS A 280 -8.12 15.94 24.74
N THR A 281 -7.52 14.83 25.23
CA THR A 281 -8.14 13.91 26.20
C THR A 281 -7.20 13.56 27.37
N THR A 282 -7.77 13.29 28.54
CA THR A 282 -7.05 12.74 29.70
C THR A 282 -6.72 11.25 29.53
N SER A 283 -7.43 10.53 28.67
CA SER A 283 -7.21 9.10 28.40
C SER A 283 -5.98 8.79 27.53
N SER A 284 -5.28 9.83 27.06
CA SER A 284 -4.19 9.74 26.09
C SER A 284 -3.11 8.72 26.52
N PRO A 285 -2.68 7.80 25.64
CA PRO A 285 -2.92 7.78 24.19
C PRO A 285 -4.17 7.01 23.75
N LYS A 286 -5.06 6.63 24.67
CA LYS A 286 -6.34 6.00 24.31
C LYS A 286 -7.39 7.04 23.91
N SER A 287 -8.42 6.56 23.21
CA SER A 287 -9.66 7.29 22.98
C SER A 287 -10.38 7.57 24.31
N GLY A 288 -11.13 8.66 24.35
CA GLY A 288 -11.81 9.11 25.56
C GLY A 288 -12.45 10.49 25.41
N PRO A 289 -13.20 10.95 26.42
CA PRO A 289 -13.87 12.25 26.36
C PRO A 289 -12.87 13.39 26.20
N LEU A 290 -13.29 14.44 25.50
CA LEU A 290 -12.51 15.67 25.39
C LEU A 290 -12.42 16.38 26.74
N ARG A 291 -11.27 17.00 26.98
CA ARG A 291 -11.05 17.85 28.15
C ARG A 291 -11.89 19.13 28.05
N LYS A 292 -12.28 19.67 29.21
CA LYS A 292 -12.97 20.98 29.29
C LYS A 292 -12.11 22.15 28.79
N ASP A 293 -10.78 21.99 28.86
CA ASP A 293 -9.77 22.93 28.38
C ASP A 293 -9.10 22.48 27.06
N ALA A 294 -9.72 21.55 26.31
CA ALA A 294 -9.19 21.07 25.05
C ALA A 294 -9.05 22.21 24.02
N ALA A 295 -7.96 22.17 23.24
CA ALA A 295 -7.71 23.17 22.21
C ALA A 295 -8.76 23.11 21.08
N SER A 296 -9.09 24.26 20.49
CA SER A 296 -10.10 24.37 19.42
C SER A 296 -9.79 23.55 18.16
N TRP A 297 -8.55 23.10 17.97
CA TRP A 297 -8.15 22.24 16.88
C TRP A 297 -8.35 20.74 17.13
N CYS A 298 -8.68 20.30 18.36
CA CYS A 298 -8.83 18.88 18.67
C CYS A 298 -9.90 18.19 17.82
N LEU A 299 -11.01 18.89 17.52
CA LEU A 299 -12.10 18.43 16.64
C LEU A 299 -11.95 18.87 15.17
N ALA A 300 -10.86 19.55 14.81
CA ALA A 300 -10.70 20.11 13.47
C ALA A 300 -10.48 18.98 12.44
N PRO A 301 -11.23 18.95 11.32
CA PRO A 301 -11.09 17.87 10.34
C PRO A 301 -9.73 17.93 9.64
N TYR A 302 -9.20 16.76 9.26
CA TYR A 302 -7.86 16.61 8.69
C TYR A 302 -7.75 15.37 7.82
N GLU A 303 -7.15 15.51 6.63
CA GLU A 303 -7.07 14.43 5.65
C GLU A 303 -5.68 13.74 5.62
N PRO A 304 -5.51 12.54 6.22
CA PRO A 304 -4.25 11.77 6.14
C PRO A 304 -3.83 11.42 4.71
N GLU A 305 -4.80 11.18 3.84
CA GLU A 305 -4.60 10.67 2.48
C GLU A 305 -4.55 11.79 1.42
N GLY A 306 -4.35 13.04 1.87
CA GLY A 306 -4.40 14.29 1.11
C GLY A 306 -3.37 14.43 -0.02
N LEU A 307 -3.41 15.56 -0.72
CA LEU A 307 -2.64 15.83 -1.93
C LEU A 307 -1.15 15.94 -1.63
N LEU A 308 -0.74 16.80 -0.70
CA LEU A 308 0.69 17.05 -0.44
C LEU A 308 1.37 15.83 0.20
N SER A 309 0.68 15.15 1.10
CA SER A 309 1.12 13.88 1.68
C SER A 309 1.15 12.75 0.63
N SER A 310 0.25 12.76 -0.37
CA SER A 310 0.32 11.84 -1.52
C SER A 310 1.46 12.14 -2.49
N ILE A 311 1.92 13.40 -2.59
CA ILE A 311 3.14 13.74 -3.34
C ILE A 311 4.37 13.13 -2.65
N SER A 312 4.47 13.22 -1.32
CA SER A 312 5.51 12.53 -0.55
C SER A 312 5.46 11.00 -0.75
N ALA A 313 4.25 10.42 -0.83
CA ALA A 313 4.01 9.00 -1.05
C ALA A 313 4.59 8.44 -2.38
N ILE A 314 4.86 9.31 -3.38
CA ILE A 314 5.55 8.92 -4.62
C ILE A 314 6.96 8.37 -4.33
N LEU A 315 7.62 8.83 -3.27
CA LEU A 315 8.94 8.34 -2.86
C LEU A 315 8.90 6.86 -2.45
N SER A 316 7.90 6.42 -1.69
CA SER A 316 7.76 5.00 -1.30
C SER A 316 7.58 4.09 -2.52
N GLY A 317 6.81 4.53 -3.52
CA GLY A 317 6.68 3.85 -4.81
C GLY A 317 7.99 3.85 -5.62
N THR A 318 8.75 4.94 -5.56
CA THR A 318 10.05 5.12 -6.24
C THR A 318 11.15 4.23 -5.61
N ILE A 319 11.13 4.05 -4.29
CA ILE A 319 12.02 3.11 -3.58
C ILE A 319 11.61 1.67 -3.92
N GLY A 320 10.31 1.36 -3.93
CA GLY A 320 9.81 0.04 -4.31
C GLY A 320 10.17 -0.37 -5.75
N ILE A 321 10.06 0.53 -6.73
CA ILE A 321 10.41 0.19 -8.12
C ILE A 321 11.90 -0.12 -8.29
N HIS A 322 12.78 0.54 -7.54
CA HIS A 322 14.20 0.22 -7.48
C HIS A 322 14.46 -1.21 -6.98
N TYR A 323 13.76 -1.66 -5.94
CA TYR A 323 13.83 -3.06 -5.47
C TYR A 323 13.41 -4.05 -6.56
N GLY A 324 12.36 -3.72 -7.32
CA GLY A 324 11.92 -4.51 -8.48
C GLY A 324 12.95 -4.55 -9.62
N HIS A 325 13.70 -3.48 -9.85
CA HIS A 325 14.79 -3.47 -10.83
C HIS A 325 16.00 -4.29 -10.41
N VAL A 326 16.37 -4.26 -9.13
CA VAL A 326 17.40 -5.15 -8.57
C VAL A 326 17.03 -6.61 -8.81
N LEU A 327 15.76 -6.99 -8.61
CA LEU A 327 15.25 -8.35 -8.88
C LEU A 327 15.33 -8.73 -10.38
N ILE A 328 15.23 -7.76 -11.28
CA ILE A 328 15.20 -7.97 -12.73
C ILE A 328 16.60 -8.17 -13.32
N HIS A 329 17.59 -7.40 -12.86
CA HIS A 329 18.94 -7.35 -13.44
C HIS A 329 19.93 -8.30 -12.78
N PHE A 330 20.05 -8.26 -11.45
CA PHE A 330 20.99 -9.12 -10.75
C PHE A 330 20.47 -10.56 -10.77
N LYS A 331 21.30 -11.51 -11.20
CA LYS A 331 20.94 -12.95 -11.19
C LYS A 331 21.25 -13.63 -9.85
N SER A 332 22.29 -13.18 -9.15
CA SER A 332 22.70 -13.75 -7.87
C SER A 332 21.78 -13.34 -6.73
N HIS A 333 21.38 -14.30 -5.89
CA HIS A 333 20.61 -14.03 -4.66
C HIS A 333 21.41 -13.16 -3.68
N LEU A 334 22.74 -13.36 -3.60
CA LEU A 334 23.60 -12.62 -2.67
C LEU A 334 23.75 -11.15 -3.08
N GLU A 335 23.85 -10.85 -4.37
CA GLU A 335 23.93 -9.48 -4.88
C GLU A 335 22.63 -8.72 -4.63
N ARG A 336 21.48 -9.35 -4.90
CA ARG A 336 20.14 -8.80 -4.58
C ARG A 336 20.03 -8.43 -3.10
N LEU A 337 20.35 -9.39 -2.22
CA LEU A 337 20.29 -9.20 -0.76
C LEU A 337 21.27 -8.12 -0.28
N LYS A 338 22.50 -8.06 -0.79
CA LYS A 338 23.46 -6.99 -0.47
C LYS A 338 22.93 -5.61 -0.85
N HIS A 339 22.36 -5.47 -2.05
CA HIS A 339 21.78 -4.21 -2.52
C HIS A 339 20.58 -3.76 -1.68
N TRP A 340 19.62 -4.66 -1.48
CA TRP A 340 18.41 -4.40 -0.72
C TRP A 340 18.71 -4.09 0.74
N LEU A 341 19.47 -4.96 1.43
CA LEU A 341 19.74 -4.79 2.86
C LEU A 341 20.56 -3.52 3.13
N SER A 342 21.54 -3.20 2.26
CA SER A 342 22.30 -1.93 2.35
C SER A 342 21.39 -0.71 2.24
N MET A 343 20.52 -0.65 1.22
CA MET A 343 19.62 0.49 1.04
C MET A 343 18.54 0.54 2.13
N GLY A 344 18.01 -0.61 2.54
CA GLY A 344 17.00 -0.73 3.60
C GLY A 344 17.51 -0.24 4.95
N ILE A 345 18.69 -0.72 5.38
CA ILE A 345 19.35 -0.26 6.62
C ILE A 345 19.68 1.23 6.54
N THR A 346 20.21 1.71 5.40
CA THR A 346 20.57 3.13 5.23
C THR A 346 19.34 4.04 5.37
N LEU A 347 18.23 3.72 4.70
CA LEU A 347 16.99 4.48 4.80
C LEU A 347 16.38 4.42 6.21
N PHE A 348 16.41 3.24 6.84
CA PHE A 348 15.92 3.05 8.21
C PHE A 348 16.68 3.92 9.22
N ILE A 349 18.03 3.93 9.14
CA ILE A 349 18.89 4.78 9.96
C ILE A 349 18.64 6.27 9.70
N ILE A 350 18.50 6.69 8.43
CA ILE A 350 18.18 8.10 8.09
C ILE A 350 16.84 8.52 8.69
N GLY A 351 15.81 7.67 8.62
CA GLY A 351 14.50 7.95 9.23
C GLY A 351 14.57 8.12 10.75
N ILE A 352 15.37 7.28 11.42
CA ILE A 352 15.66 7.39 12.86
C ILE A 352 16.42 8.69 13.17
N ILE A 353 17.50 9.00 12.46
CA ILE A 353 18.31 10.20 12.69
C ILE A 353 17.45 11.46 12.55
N LEU A 354 16.66 11.59 11.47
CA LEU A 354 15.79 12.75 11.25
C LEU A 354 14.73 12.94 12.35
N HIS A 355 14.30 11.85 12.99
CA HIS A 355 13.36 11.91 14.10
C HIS A 355 14.03 12.36 15.41
N PHE A 356 15.19 11.79 15.74
CA PHE A 356 15.89 12.07 17.00
C PHE A 356 16.71 13.37 16.99
N THR A 357 16.96 13.97 15.82
CA THR A 357 17.53 15.33 15.71
C THR A 357 16.47 16.43 15.70
N ASP A 358 15.19 16.07 15.90
CA ASP A 358 14.01 16.96 15.78
C ASP A 358 13.88 17.70 14.43
N ALA A 359 14.69 17.34 13.42
CA ALA A 359 14.64 17.93 12.08
C ALA A 359 13.30 17.64 11.40
N MET A 360 12.78 16.41 11.54
CA MET A 360 11.45 16.05 11.06
C MET A 360 10.90 14.80 11.78
N PRO A 361 9.81 14.89 12.56
CA PRO A 361 9.28 13.75 13.30
C PRO A 361 8.72 12.66 12.38
N LEU A 362 8.78 11.39 12.80
CA LEU A 362 8.01 10.31 12.18
C LEU A 362 6.52 10.66 12.32
N ASN A 363 5.82 10.82 11.20
CA ASN A 363 4.43 11.25 11.20
C ASN A 363 3.70 10.71 9.95
N LYS A 364 2.77 9.77 10.18
CA LYS A 364 1.92 9.15 9.15
C LYS A 364 1.03 10.18 8.44
N GLN A 365 0.44 11.09 9.22
CA GLN A 365 -0.59 12.05 8.80
C GLN A 365 -0.04 13.10 7.82
N LEU A 366 1.21 13.53 8.01
CA LEU A 366 1.95 14.39 7.09
C LEU A 366 2.58 13.60 5.92
N TYR A 367 2.66 12.27 6.05
CA TYR A 367 3.54 11.40 5.26
C TYR A 367 4.99 11.93 5.23
N SER A 368 5.55 12.17 6.42
CA SER A 368 6.82 12.87 6.59
C SER A 368 7.99 12.11 5.94
N ILE A 369 8.97 12.79 5.34
CA ILE A 369 10.18 12.19 4.75
C ILE A 369 10.92 11.26 5.71
N SER A 370 11.01 11.59 7.00
CA SER A 370 11.59 10.69 8.00
C SER A 370 10.79 9.39 8.14
N TYR A 371 9.45 9.49 8.12
CA TYR A 371 8.54 8.35 8.06
C TYR A 371 8.63 7.57 6.73
N VAL A 372 8.81 8.23 5.58
CA VAL A 372 9.09 7.58 4.29
C VAL A 372 10.37 6.75 4.38
N CYS A 373 11.47 7.34 4.83
CA CYS A 373 12.75 6.65 4.97
C CYS A 373 12.66 5.48 5.96
N PHE A 374 12.03 5.69 7.12
CA PHE A 374 11.85 4.67 8.15
C PHE A 374 11.02 3.48 7.65
N THR A 375 9.84 3.73 7.08
CA THR A 375 8.91 2.68 6.62
C THR A 375 9.37 1.99 5.34
N ALA A 376 9.97 2.70 4.38
CA ALA A 376 10.57 2.09 3.19
C ALA A 376 11.84 1.29 3.53
N GLY A 377 12.61 1.74 4.53
CA GLY A 377 13.72 0.98 5.10
C GLY A 377 13.25 -0.33 5.74
N ALA A 378 12.23 -0.26 6.60
CA ALA A 378 11.60 -1.43 7.21
C ALA A 378 11.00 -2.38 6.16
N ALA A 379 10.29 -1.86 5.15
CA ALA A 379 9.75 -2.64 4.04
C ALA A 379 10.85 -3.39 3.28
N GLY A 380 11.98 -2.72 3.05
CA GLY A 380 13.14 -3.27 2.37
C GLY A 380 13.85 -4.39 3.15
N ILE A 381 14.00 -4.22 4.45
CA ILE A 381 14.54 -5.24 5.37
C ILE A 381 13.59 -6.44 5.41
N LEU A 382 12.28 -6.21 5.62
CA LEU A 382 11.26 -7.26 5.66
C LEU A 382 11.16 -8.04 4.34
N PHE A 383 11.19 -7.35 3.20
CA PHE A 383 11.22 -7.98 1.88
C PHE A 383 12.49 -8.83 1.68
N SER A 384 13.65 -8.37 2.17
CA SER A 384 14.90 -9.14 2.13
C SER A 384 14.85 -10.40 2.98
N VAL A 385 14.25 -10.32 4.18
CA VAL A 385 14.02 -11.47 5.05
C VAL A 385 13.07 -12.47 4.39
N LEU A 386 11.89 -12.02 3.93
CA LEU A 386 10.93 -12.90 3.24
C LEU A 386 11.53 -13.55 1.99
N TYR A 387 12.37 -12.83 1.23
CA TYR A 387 13.11 -13.39 0.08
C TYR A 387 14.08 -14.49 0.49
N MET A 388 14.82 -14.29 1.58
CA MET A 388 15.73 -15.30 2.12
C MET A 388 14.96 -16.54 2.59
N LEU A 389 13.85 -16.38 3.30
CA LEU A 389 13.03 -17.50 3.78
C LEU A 389 12.40 -18.30 2.62
N ILE A 390 11.79 -17.61 1.65
CA ILE A 390 10.95 -18.23 0.61
C ILE A 390 11.77 -18.65 -0.61
N ASP A 391 12.57 -17.74 -1.19
CA ASP A 391 13.27 -17.97 -2.46
C ASP A 391 14.68 -18.55 -2.28
N VAL A 392 15.33 -18.40 -1.11
CA VAL A 392 16.67 -18.99 -0.82
C VAL A 392 16.56 -20.28 0.00
N TRP A 393 15.96 -20.25 1.19
CA TRP A 393 15.82 -21.42 2.07
C TRP A 393 14.65 -22.35 1.68
N ARG A 394 13.85 -21.97 0.68
CA ARG A 394 12.71 -22.76 0.16
C ARG A 394 11.67 -23.12 1.23
N ALA A 395 11.52 -22.33 2.29
CA ALA A 395 10.52 -22.52 3.36
C ALA A 395 9.07 -22.23 2.90
N ARG A 396 8.77 -22.42 1.61
CA ARG A 396 7.57 -21.97 0.92
C ARG A 396 6.28 -22.53 1.52
N ILE A 397 6.32 -23.74 2.06
CA ILE A 397 5.17 -24.40 2.69
C ILE A 397 4.63 -23.57 3.88
N VAL A 398 5.53 -23.00 4.69
CA VAL A 398 5.16 -22.17 5.86
C VAL A 398 4.50 -20.86 5.42
N PHE A 399 4.99 -20.25 4.34
CA PHE A 399 4.50 -18.97 3.83
C PHE A 399 3.38 -19.10 2.78
N MET A 400 2.95 -20.32 2.44
CA MET A 400 1.94 -20.59 1.41
C MET A 400 0.60 -19.92 1.70
N PHE A 401 0.21 -19.86 2.98
CA PHE A 401 -0.97 -19.14 3.47
C PHE A 401 -0.93 -17.65 3.09
N LEU A 402 0.22 -16.99 3.31
CA LEU A 402 0.41 -15.59 2.94
C LEU A 402 0.50 -15.40 1.42
N GLU A 403 1.08 -16.35 0.67
CA GLU A 403 1.04 -16.29 -0.80
C GLU A 403 -0.41 -16.31 -1.32
N TRP A 404 -1.30 -17.16 -0.78
CA TRP A 404 -2.69 -17.23 -1.20
C TRP A 404 -3.46 -15.93 -0.93
N ILE A 405 -3.38 -15.42 0.31
CA ILE A 405 -3.97 -14.12 0.70
C ILE A 405 -3.44 -13.02 -0.22
N GLY A 406 -2.11 -12.95 -0.39
CA GLY A 406 -1.46 -11.99 -1.27
C GLY A 406 -1.96 -12.05 -2.70
N MET A 407 -2.03 -13.24 -3.30
CA MET A 407 -2.51 -13.43 -4.67
C MET A 407 -3.93 -12.88 -4.91
N ASN A 408 -4.76 -12.85 -3.87
CA ASN A 408 -6.14 -12.35 -3.85
C ASN A 408 -6.34 -11.06 -3.02
N ALA A 409 -5.27 -10.34 -2.69
CA ALA A 409 -5.26 -9.23 -1.74
C ALA A 409 -6.31 -8.13 -1.99
N MET A 410 -6.65 -7.82 -3.25
CA MET A 410 -7.68 -6.82 -3.56
C MET A 410 -9.09 -7.28 -3.16
N LEU A 411 -9.39 -8.58 -3.25
CA LEU A 411 -10.66 -9.15 -2.82
C LEU A 411 -10.81 -9.06 -1.30
N ILE A 412 -9.75 -9.42 -0.59
CA ILE A 412 -9.72 -9.45 0.87
C ILE A 412 -9.70 -8.03 1.45
N PHE A 413 -9.04 -7.08 0.78
CA PHE A 413 -9.14 -5.65 1.10
C PHE A 413 -10.58 -5.15 1.01
N VAL A 414 -11.26 -5.37 -0.12
CA VAL A 414 -12.62 -4.86 -0.34
C VAL A 414 -13.65 -5.55 0.55
N LEU A 415 -13.58 -6.87 0.71
CA LEU A 415 -14.60 -7.61 1.46
C LEU A 415 -14.32 -7.67 2.96
N GLY A 416 -13.06 -7.84 3.38
CA GLY A 416 -12.67 -7.84 4.79
C GLY A 416 -12.55 -6.41 5.32
N ALA A 417 -11.40 -5.78 5.09
CA ALA A 417 -11.00 -4.52 5.75
C ALA A 417 -11.76 -3.26 5.32
N GLN A 418 -12.67 -3.31 4.34
CA GLN A 418 -13.64 -2.23 4.08
C GLN A 418 -15.04 -2.59 4.61
N GLY A 419 -15.13 -3.58 5.49
CA GLY A 419 -16.35 -3.90 6.25
C GLY A 419 -17.49 -4.51 5.43
N ILE A 420 -17.36 -4.72 4.12
CA ILE A 420 -18.49 -5.19 3.28
C ILE A 420 -18.99 -6.59 3.70
N PHE A 421 -18.10 -7.53 3.97
CA PHE A 421 -18.48 -8.85 4.45
C PHE A 421 -18.99 -8.82 5.91
N PRO A 422 -18.31 -8.17 6.87
CA PRO A 422 -18.87 -7.91 8.21
C PRO A 422 -20.26 -7.25 8.18
N ALA A 423 -20.47 -6.18 7.41
CA ALA A 423 -21.75 -5.49 7.30
C ALA A 423 -22.85 -6.37 6.69
N PHE A 424 -22.51 -7.19 5.68
CA PHE A 424 -23.42 -8.20 5.14
C PHE A 424 -23.83 -9.21 6.21
N VAL A 425 -22.88 -9.75 6.99
CA VAL A 425 -23.16 -10.70 8.07
C VAL A 425 -23.93 -10.05 9.24
N ASN A 426 -23.61 -8.80 9.59
CA ASN A 426 -24.31 -8.01 10.61
C ASN A 426 -25.76 -7.67 10.23
N GLY A 427 -26.10 -7.69 8.94
CA GLY A 427 -27.48 -7.60 8.47
C GLY A 427 -28.40 -8.71 9.02
N TRP A 428 -27.83 -9.81 9.55
CA TRP A 428 -28.54 -10.80 10.36
C TRP A 428 -28.33 -10.54 11.86
N TYR A 429 -29.35 -9.94 12.47
CA TYR A 429 -29.47 -9.73 13.92
C TYR A 429 -30.62 -10.54 14.53
N TYR A 430 -30.57 -10.78 15.84
CA TYR A 430 -31.61 -11.52 16.56
C TYR A 430 -32.36 -10.60 17.53
N GLU A 431 -33.65 -10.36 17.24
CA GLU A 431 -34.58 -9.46 17.95
C GLU A 431 -34.20 -7.97 17.95
N ASP A 432 -32.96 -7.65 18.30
CA ASP A 432 -32.41 -6.29 18.40
C ASP A 432 -31.23 -6.11 17.43
N PRO A 433 -31.14 -5.00 16.66
CA PRO A 433 -29.99 -4.68 15.81
C PRO A 433 -28.62 -4.70 16.52
N GLU A 434 -28.54 -4.44 17.83
CA GLU A 434 -27.27 -4.55 18.58
C GLU A 434 -26.82 -6.01 18.77
N ASN A 435 -27.75 -6.97 18.68
CA ASN A 435 -27.49 -8.41 18.79
C ASN A 435 -27.25 -9.06 17.41
N THR A 436 -26.23 -8.57 16.70
CA THR A 436 -25.76 -9.18 15.44
C THR A 436 -25.15 -10.57 15.67
N LEU A 437 -25.14 -11.40 14.61
CA LEU A 437 -24.47 -12.71 14.65
C LEU A 437 -22.98 -12.59 15.03
N VAL A 438 -22.29 -11.54 14.55
CA VAL A 438 -20.88 -11.28 14.88
C VAL A 438 -20.71 -10.96 16.36
N ASN A 439 -21.50 -10.02 16.89
CA ASN A 439 -21.47 -9.65 18.31
C ASN A 439 -21.76 -10.86 19.20
N TRP A 440 -22.72 -11.71 18.80
CA TRP A 440 -23.03 -12.94 19.53
C TRP A 440 -21.85 -13.94 19.54
N ILE A 441 -21.21 -14.18 18.40
CA ILE A 441 -20.05 -15.07 18.29
C ILE A 441 -18.86 -14.53 19.09
N GLN A 442 -18.51 -13.25 18.90
CA GLN A 442 -17.40 -12.61 19.60
C GLN A 442 -17.60 -12.69 21.11
N LYS A 443 -18.79 -12.35 21.61
CA LYS A 443 -19.12 -12.41 23.04
C LYS A 443 -19.06 -13.83 23.60
N HIS A 444 -19.89 -14.74 23.10
CA HIS A 444 -20.09 -16.05 23.73
C HIS A 444 -18.99 -17.07 23.41
N VAL A 445 -18.36 -17.00 22.23
CA VAL A 445 -17.33 -17.97 21.81
C VAL A 445 -15.92 -17.51 22.18
N PHE A 446 -15.66 -16.20 22.22
CA PHE A 446 -14.31 -15.67 22.45
C PHE A 446 -14.17 -14.87 23.74
N VAL A 447 -15.08 -13.95 24.09
CA VAL A 447 -14.94 -13.13 25.31
C VAL A 447 -15.27 -13.95 26.57
N ASP A 448 -16.42 -14.63 26.59
CA ASP A 448 -16.89 -15.38 27.77
C ASP A 448 -15.99 -16.59 28.08
N VAL A 449 -15.48 -17.29 27.05
CA VAL A 449 -14.57 -18.43 27.20
C VAL A 449 -13.21 -18.00 27.80
N TRP A 450 -12.70 -16.83 27.40
CA TRP A 450 -11.38 -16.35 27.82
C TRP A 450 -11.42 -15.31 28.96
N ASN A 451 -12.62 -14.94 29.43
CA ASN A 451 -12.86 -13.97 30.50
C ASN A 451 -12.14 -12.61 30.29
N SER A 452 -11.98 -12.19 29.03
CA SER A 452 -11.27 -10.97 28.68
C SER A 452 -11.69 -10.44 27.31
N GLU A 453 -12.23 -9.23 27.27
CA GLU A 453 -12.67 -8.56 26.03
C GLU A 453 -11.52 -8.38 25.03
N ASN A 454 -10.34 -7.95 25.50
CA ASN A 454 -9.18 -7.72 24.64
C ASN A 454 -8.65 -9.02 24.01
N LEU A 455 -8.50 -10.07 24.82
CA LEU A 455 -8.01 -11.37 24.34
C LEU A 455 -9.07 -12.06 23.45
N GLY A 456 -10.35 -11.99 23.83
CA GLY A 456 -11.44 -12.51 23.02
C GLY A 456 -11.51 -11.85 21.64
N THR A 457 -11.42 -10.52 21.59
CA THR A 457 -11.38 -9.77 20.32
C THR A 457 -10.16 -10.15 19.47
N LEU A 458 -8.96 -10.23 20.07
CA LEU A 458 -7.76 -10.65 19.34
C LEU A 458 -7.87 -12.07 18.76
N LEU A 459 -8.42 -13.01 19.53
CA LEU A 459 -8.60 -14.39 19.08
C LEU A 459 -9.71 -14.49 18.01
N TYR A 460 -10.78 -13.70 18.12
CA TYR A 460 -11.79 -13.58 17.08
C TYR A 460 -11.16 -13.11 15.76
N VAL A 461 -10.41 -12.01 15.74
CA VAL A 461 -9.75 -11.51 14.51
C VAL A 461 -8.75 -12.52 13.93
N ILE A 462 -8.01 -13.24 14.76
CA ILE A 462 -7.08 -14.29 14.30
C ILE A 462 -7.82 -15.47 13.66
N PHE A 463 -8.83 -16.03 14.33
CA PHE A 463 -9.47 -17.28 13.92
C PHE A 463 -10.69 -17.12 13.01
N ALA A 464 -11.55 -16.14 13.29
CA ALA A 464 -12.77 -15.89 12.53
C ALA A 464 -12.54 -15.06 11.26
N GLU A 465 -11.46 -14.27 11.19
CA GLU A 465 -11.22 -13.37 10.05
C GLU A 465 -9.94 -13.70 9.28
N ILE A 466 -8.76 -13.67 9.93
CA ILE A 466 -7.48 -13.93 9.26
C ILE A 466 -7.42 -15.37 8.71
N VAL A 467 -7.73 -16.37 9.54
CA VAL A 467 -7.79 -17.78 9.11
C VAL A 467 -8.91 -18.02 8.08
N PHE A 468 -10.09 -17.42 8.28
CA PHE A 468 -11.21 -17.50 7.33
C PHE A 468 -10.80 -16.98 5.94
N TRP A 469 -10.25 -15.77 5.85
CA TRP A 469 -9.80 -15.18 4.58
C TRP A 469 -8.65 -15.97 3.95
N GLY A 470 -7.77 -16.58 4.75
CA GLY A 470 -6.75 -17.49 4.26
C GLY A 470 -7.30 -18.78 3.66
N VAL A 471 -8.33 -19.39 4.27
CA VAL A 471 -9.04 -20.56 3.73
C VAL A 471 -9.76 -20.19 2.43
N VAL A 472 -10.51 -19.07 2.41
CA VAL A 472 -11.18 -18.55 1.21
C VAL A 472 -10.16 -18.28 0.10
N ALA A 473 -9.02 -17.66 0.40
CA ALA A 473 -7.96 -17.42 -0.56
C ALA A 473 -7.34 -18.71 -1.11
N GLY A 474 -7.19 -19.75 -0.27
CA GLY A 474 -6.75 -21.09 -0.68
C GLY A 474 -7.75 -21.79 -1.61
N ILE A 475 -9.05 -21.68 -1.34
CA ILE A 475 -10.13 -22.18 -2.21
C ILE A 475 -10.10 -21.45 -3.56
N LEU A 476 -10.05 -20.11 -3.56
CA LEU A 476 -9.94 -19.31 -4.78
C LEU A 476 -8.68 -19.66 -5.59
N HIS A 477 -7.55 -19.90 -4.92
CA HIS A 477 -6.30 -20.36 -5.55
C HIS A 477 -6.46 -21.74 -6.21
N LYS A 478 -7.09 -22.70 -5.53
CA LYS A 478 -7.42 -24.04 -6.07
C LYS A 478 -8.32 -23.94 -7.31
N LEU A 479 -9.29 -23.03 -7.29
CA LEU A 479 -10.19 -22.72 -8.42
C LEU A 479 -9.53 -21.84 -9.51
N ARG A 480 -8.27 -21.39 -9.31
CA ARG A 480 -7.52 -20.46 -10.17
C ARG A 480 -8.21 -19.10 -10.40
N ILE A 481 -9.11 -18.71 -9.49
CA ILE A 481 -9.80 -17.41 -9.52
C ILE A 481 -8.89 -16.36 -8.87
N TYR A 482 -8.66 -15.24 -9.56
CA TYR A 482 -7.86 -14.11 -9.05
C TYR A 482 -8.50 -12.78 -9.42
N TRP A 483 -9.12 -12.10 -8.45
CA TRP A 483 -9.68 -10.77 -8.69
C TRP A 483 -8.57 -9.71 -8.77
N LYS A 484 -8.63 -8.86 -9.81
CA LYS A 484 -7.67 -7.80 -10.10
C LYS A 484 -8.40 -6.57 -10.63
N LEU A 485 -8.02 -5.42 -10.10
CA LEU A 485 -8.38 -4.08 -10.59
C LEU A 485 -7.38 -3.64 -11.66
#